data_AF-A0A955TWS9-F1
#
_entry.id   AF-A0A955TWS9-F1
#
_cell.length_a   1.000
_cell.length_b   1.000
_cell.length_c   1.000
_cell.angle_alpha   90.00
_cell.angle_beta   90.00
_cell.angle_gamma   90.00
#
_symmetry.space_group_name_H-M   'P 1'
#
loop_
_entity.id
_entity.type
_entity.pdbx_description
1 polymer ?
#
loop_
_entity_poly.entity_id
_entity_poly.type
_entity_poly.pdbx_seq_one_letter_code
_entity_poly.pdbx_strand_id
1 'polypeptide(L)'
;MKNDLICFGCSLRQGVMATVFATVVTLTLLSCNGAESPVNSHGGPAQDHVSLVDNLRAQGLTVSPTGSISQPFFAVPGQILRVNGQDIQVFEYASSSAAQTQAHSISPDGKAIDDTIVGWVGPTHFYQNGKILVLYIGSDQTVLKTLGTLLGPQIAGEP
;
A
#
# COMPACT_ATOMS: atom_id res chain seq x y z
N MET A 1 49.93 27.13 51.18
CA MET A 1 49.43 28.51 51.38
C MET A 1 48.05 28.39 52.01
N LYS A 2 47.92 28.98 53.21
CA LYS A 2 46.72 29.04 54.05
C LYS A 2 45.96 30.35 53.75
N ASN A 3 44.71 30.40 54.24
CA ASN A 3 43.81 31.54 54.43
C ASN A 3 42.67 31.63 53.38
N ASP A 4 41.41 31.90 53.70
CA ASP A 4 40.58 31.86 54.92
C ASP A 4 39.22 32.51 54.56
N LEU A 5 38.19 32.30 55.39
CA LEU A 5 36.94 33.09 55.57
C LEU A 5 35.89 33.04 54.42
N ILE A 6 34.72 32.40 54.56
CA ILE A 6 33.55 32.69 55.45
C ILE A 6 33.14 34.18 55.42
N CYS A 7 31.94 34.48 54.90
CA CYS A 7 30.86 35.13 55.68
C CYS A 7 29.65 35.67 54.89
N PHE A 8 28.52 35.65 55.60
CA PHE A 8 27.30 36.46 55.50
C PHE A 8 26.32 36.22 54.34
N GLY A 9 25.30 35.41 54.64
CA GLY A 9 23.96 35.70 54.16
C GLY A 9 23.48 37.07 54.64
N CYS A 10 22.72 37.77 53.80
CA CYS A 10 21.87 38.87 54.22
C CYS A 10 20.53 38.75 53.48
N SER A 11 19.50 38.52 54.29
CA SER A 11 18.09 38.68 53.96
C SER A 11 17.80 40.13 53.56
N LEU A 12 16.97 40.37 52.53
CA LEU A 12 15.73 41.17 52.65
C LEU A 12 15.10 41.45 51.26
N ARG A 13 13.85 40.99 51.13
CA ARG A 13 12.64 41.74 50.72
C ARG A 13 12.75 43.01 49.84
N GLN A 14 11.84 43.01 48.87
CA GLN A 14 11.08 44.14 48.29
C GLN A 14 11.76 45.02 47.22
N GLY A 15 11.16 45.04 46.03
CA GLY A 15 11.43 46.07 45.02
C GLY A 15 10.78 45.74 43.68
N VAL A 16 9.62 46.33 43.42
CA VAL A 16 8.84 46.23 42.19
C VAL A 16 9.47 47.14 41.11
N MET A 17 9.23 46.76 39.85
CA MET A 17 9.19 47.59 38.63
C MET A 17 10.41 47.67 37.71
N ALA A 18 10.04 47.55 36.43
CA ALA A 18 10.62 48.17 35.24
C ALA A 18 11.74 47.42 34.49
N THR A 19 11.29 46.66 33.48
CA THR A 19 11.66 46.75 32.06
C THR A 19 13.16 46.71 31.70
N VAL A 20 13.55 45.74 30.86
CA VAL A 20 14.02 45.92 29.46
C VAL A 20 14.72 44.65 28.98
N PHE A 21 14.12 44.03 27.96
CA PHE A 21 14.67 43.21 26.88
C PHE A 21 16.02 42.50 27.09
N ALA A 22 15.94 41.18 27.33
CA ALA A 22 16.97 40.23 26.91
C ALA A 22 16.29 39.16 26.05
N THR A 23 16.55 39.21 24.76
CA THR A 23 16.13 38.24 23.75
C THR A 23 16.68 36.86 24.09
N VAL A 24 15.81 35.94 24.54
CA VAL A 24 16.15 34.53 24.69
C VAL A 24 15.53 33.77 23.52
N VAL A 25 16.42 33.25 22.68
CA VAL A 25 16.16 32.32 21.57
C VAL A 25 15.52 31.04 22.13
N THR A 26 14.27 30.75 21.74
CA THR A 26 13.60 29.48 22.04
C THR A 26 13.25 28.73 20.76
N LEU A 27 14.09 27.73 20.50
CA LEU A 27 13.79 26.35 20.10
C LEU A 27 12.61 26.11 19.15
N THR A 28 12.98 25.66 17.95
CA THR A 28 12.19 25.18 16.84
C THR A 28 11.22 24.05 17.19
N LEU A 29 9.94 24.23 16.89
CA LEU A 29 9.08 23.12 16.43
C LEU A 29 8.91 23.30 14.92
N LEU A 30 9.61 22.49 14.14
CA LEU A 30 9.24 22.23 12.75
C LEU A 30 7.87 21.54 12.79
N SER A 31 6.81 22.33 12.71
CA SER A 31 5.50 21.80 12.34
C SER A 31 5.58 21.44 10.86
N CYS A 32 6.01 20.21 10.57
CA CYS A 32 5.69 19.58 9.31
C CYS A 32 4.17 19.35 9.33
N ASN A 33 3.40 20.38 8.93
CA ASN A 33 2.08 20.16 8.35
C ASN A 33 2.32 19.47 7.00
N GLY A 34 2.73 18.21 7.04
CA GLY A 34 2.42 17.29 5.97
C GLY A 34 0.90 17.23 5.98
N ALA A 35 0.28 17.92 5.03
CA ALA A 35 -1.08 17.60 4.65
C ALA A 35 -1.03 16.14 4.21
N GLU A 36 -1.30 15.23 5.15
CA GLU A 36 -1.80 13.91 4.84
C GLU A 36 -3.04 14.19 4.00
N SER A 37 -2.86 14.12 2.68
CA SER A 37 -4.00 14.11 1.79
C SER A 37 -4.88 12.99 2.33
N PRO A 38 -6.16 13.25 2.64
CA PRO A 38 -7.04 12.14 3.01
C PRO A 38 -6.88 11.13 1.87
N VAL A 39 -6.34 9.96 2.20
CA VAL A 39 -6.49 8.81 1.32
C VAL A 39 -7.99 8.61 1.35
N ASN A 40 -8.67 9.22 0.38
CA ASN A 40 -10.04 8.89 0.07
C ASN A 40 -9.96 7.43 -0.33
N SER A 41 -10.06 6.53 0.66
CA SER A 41 -10.40 5.15 0.41
C SER A 41 -11.59 5.24 -0.52
N HIS A 42 -11.43 4.74 -1.74
CA HIS A 42 -12.49 4.79 -2.74
C HIS A 42 -13.72 3.96 -2.29
N GLY A 43 -13.69 3.39 -1.07
CA GLY A 43 -14.85 3.03 -0.25
C GLY A 43 -15.74 1.94 -0.86
N GLY A 44 -15.29 1.38 -1.97
CA GLY A 44 -16.03 0.50 -2.85
C GLY A 44 -15.14 -0.63 -3.37
N PRO A 45 -15.72 -1.52 -4.19
CA PRO A 45 -15.03 -2.71 -4.67
C PRO A 45 -13.75 -2.34 -5.43
N ALA A 46 -12.71 -3.18 -5.32
CA ALA A 46 -11.49 -3.01 -6.11
C ALA A 46 -11.79 -3.32 -7.59
N GLN A 47 -12.03 -2.28 -8.40
CA GLN A 47 -12.46 -2.38 -9.80
C GLN A 47 -11.43 -1.83 -10.79
N ASP A 48 -10.38 -1.20 -10.30
CA ASP A 48 -9.25 -0.68 -11.07
C ASP A 48 -7.98 -0.79 -10.22
N HIS A 49 -6.82 -0.50 -10.81
CA HIS A 49 -5.54 -0.64 -10.11
C HIS A 49 -5.44 0.26 -8.87
N VAL A 50 -5.93 1.50 -8.96
CA VAL A 50 -5.85 2.48 -7.86
C VAL A 50 -6.69 2.00 -6.67
N SER A 51 -7.96 1.65 -6.90
CA SER A 51 -8.85 1.11 -5.88
C SER A 51 -8.35 -0.21 -5.30
N LEU A 52 -7.71 -1.08 -6.09
CA LEU A 52 -7.08 -2.31 -5.58
C LEU A 52 -5.94 -1.99 -4.61
N VAL A 53 -5.02 -1.11 -4.98
CA VAL A 53 -3.88 -0.74 -4.13
C VAL A 53 -4.37 -0.11 -2.82
N ASP A 54 -5.33 0.80 -2.88
CA ASP A 54 -5.90 1.45 -1.70
C ASP A 54 -6.61 0.45 -0.79
N ASN A 55 -7.40 -0.46 -1.37
CA ASN A 55 -8.10 -1.49 -0.61
C ASN A 55 -7.14 -2.49 0.03
N LEU A 56 -6.09 -2.93 -0.66
CA LEU A 56 -5.07 -3.81 -0.09
C LEU A 56 -4.36 -3.15 1.10
N ARG A 57 -4.00 -1.87 0.98
CA ARG A 57 -3.39 -1.09 2.08
C ARG A 57 -4.35 -0.88 3.23
N ALA A 58 -5.63 -0.66 2.96
CA ALA A 58 -6.67 -0.55 3.98
C ALA A 58 -6.86 -1.86 4.78
N GLN A 59 -6.51 -3.01 4.19
CA GLN A 59 -6.44 -4.31 4.89
C GLN A 59 -5.14 -4.51 5.69
N GLY A 60 -4.29 -3.48 5.81
CA GLY A 60 -3.03 -3.53 6.55
C GLY A 60 -1.89 -4.23 5.81
N LEU A 61 -2.05 -4.50 4.51
CA LEU A 61 -1.00 -5.11 3.69
C LEU A 61 0.01 -4.06 3.23
N THR A 62 1.28 -4.43 3.22
CA THR A 62 2.32 -3.67 2.53
C THR A 62 2.19 -3.87 1.03
N VAL A 63 2.10 -2.79 0.26
CA VAL A 63 1.91 -2.84 -1.20
C VAL A 63 2.89 -1.91 -1.90
N SER A 64 3.73 -2.48 -2.77
CA SER A 64 4.72 -1.74 -3.56
C SER A 64 4.71 -2.20 -5.01
N PRO A 65 4.55 -1.29 -5.99
CA PRO A 65 4.80 -1.61 -7.40
C PRO A 65 6.27 -1.97 -7.60
N THR A 66 6.55 -3.10 -8.24
CA THR A 66 7.91 -3.61 -8.46
C THR A 66 8.32 -3.68 -9.92
N GLY A 67 7.39 -3.46 -10.84
CA GLY A 67 7.68 -3.40 -12.27
C GLY A 67 6.44 -3.64 -13.11
N SER A 68 6.67 -3.86 -14.40
CA SER A 68 5.65 -4.24 -15.37
C SER A 68 6.01 -5.58 -16.01
N ILE A 69 5.00 -6.29 -16.49
CA ILE A 69 5.15 -7.58 -17.15
C ILE A 69 4.29 -7.59 -18.43
N SER A 70 4.80 -8.23 -19.48
CA SER A 70 4.01 -8.54 -20.66
C SER A 70 3.82 -10.05 -20.72
N GLN A 71 2.58 -10.50 -20.72
CA GLN A 71 2.22 -11.89 -20.97
C GLN A 71 1.74 -12.00 -22.42
N PRO A 72 2.30 -12.89 -23.24
CA PRO A 72 1.98 -12.94 -24.68
C PRO A 72 0.53 -13.32 -24.99
N PHE A 73 -0.20 -13.85 -24.00
CA PHE A 73 -1.60 -14.28 -24.09
C PHE A 73 -2.60 -13.28 -23.49
N PHE A 74 -2.13 -12.13 -22.97
CA PHE A 74 -3.01 -11.06 -22.51
C PHE A 74 -2.89 -9.83 -23.40
N ALA A 75 -4.02 -9.18 -23.67
CA ALA A 75 -4.08 -8.04 -24.59
C ALA A 75 -3.41 -6.76 -24.06
N VAL A 76 -3.14 -6.68 -22.75
CA VAL A 76 -2.56 -5.50 -22.08
C VAL A 76 -1.34 -5.90 -21.25
N PRO A 77 -0.36 -5.00 -21.04
CA PRO A 77 0.69 -5.22 -20.07
C PRO A 77 0.11 -5.23 -18.64
N GLY A 78 0.74 -6.00 -17.77
CA GLY A 78 0.45 -6.04 -16.35
C GLY A 78 1.40 -5.18 -15.52
N GLN A 79 0.96 -4.77 -14.33
CA GLN A 79 1.80 -4.23 -13.27
C GLN A 79 2.06 -5.32 -12.23
N ILE A 80 3.30 -5.43 -11.75
CA ILE A 80 3.65 -6.32 -10.64
C ILE A 80 3.51 -5.52 -9.34
N LEU A 81 2.66 -6.01 -8.45
CA LEU A 81 2.54 -5.49 -7.09
C LEU A 81 3.12 -6.51 -6.11
N ARG A 82 4.08 -6.06 -5.31
CA ARG A 82 4.57 -6.80 -4.15
C ARG A 82 3.64 -6.53 -2.97
N VAL A 83 2.88 -7.54 -2.57
CA VAL A 83 1.93 -7.54 -1.46
C VAL A 83 2.45 -8.44 -0.34
N ASN A 84 2.86 -7.86 0.79
CA ASN A 84 3.44 -8.61 1.92
C ASN A 84 4.55 -9.61 1.52
N GLY A 85 5.42 -9.23 0.59
CA GLY A 85 6.49 -10.12 0.13
C GLY A 85 6.12 -11.01 -1.06
N GLN A 86 4.84 -11.10 -1.43
CA GLN A 86 4.33 -11.90 -2.55
C GLN A 86 4.09 -11.04 -3.80
N ASP A 87 4.40 -11.55 -4.99
CA ASP A 87 4.10 -10.84 -6.24
C ASP A 87 2.73 -11.24 -6.79
N ILE A 88 1.90 -10.23 -7.08
CA ILE A 88 0.69 -10.38 -7.89
C ILE A 88 0.85 -9.58 -9.19
N GLN A 89 0.23 -10.06 -10.27
CA GLN A 89 0.20 -9.38 -11.56
C GLN A 89 -1.20 -8.81 -11.78
N VAL A 90 -1.29 -7.52 -12.05
CA VAL A 90 -2.55 -6.79 -12.26
C VAL A 90 -2.61 -6.28 -13.69
N PHE A 91 -3.60 -6.75 -14.44
CA PHE A 91 -3.88 -6.35 -15.82
C PHE A 91 -5.12 -5.48 -15.82
N GLU A 92 -4.97 -4.17 -16.06
CA GLU A 92 -6.09 -3.24 -16.15
C GLU A 92 -6.47 -2.97 -17.60
N TYR A 93 -7.74 -3.19 -17.92
CA TYR A 93 -8.30 -3.03 -19.25
C TYR A 93 -9.04 -1.69 -19.39
N ALA A 94 -9.27 -1.28 -20.63
CA ALA A 94 -10.02 -0.05 -20.91
C ALA A 94 -11.45 -0.06 -20.34
N SER A 95 -12.05 -1.25 -20.17
CA SER A 95 -13.40 -1.42 -19.63
C SER A 95 -13.57 -2.74 -18.89
N SER A 96 -14.61 -2.82 -18.07
CA SER A 96 -15.00 -4.07 -17.39
C SER A 96 -15.33 -5.19 -18.38
N SER A 97 -16.02 -4.86 -19.48
CA SER A 97 -16.35 -5.83 -20.53
C SER A 97 -15.11 -6.41 -21.21
N ALA A 98 -14.06 -5.60 -21.41
CA ALA A 98 -12.79 -6.09 -21.96
C ALA A 98 -12.08 -7.04 -20.97
N ALA A 99 -12.04 -6.70 -19.68
CA ALA A 99 -11.47 -7.57 -18.65
C ALA A 99 -12.23 -8.91 -18.54
N GLN A 100 -13.57 -8.88 -18.60
CA GLN A 100 -14.42 -10.07 -18.61
C GLN A 100 -14.20 -10.93 -19.86
N THR A 101 -14.04 -10.31 -21.02
CA THR A 101 -13.75 -11.02 -22.27
C THR A 101 -12.44 -11.78 -22.16
N GLN A 102 -11.38 -11.15 -21.63
CA GLN A 102 -10.12 -11.84 -21.37
C GLN A 102 -10.29 -12.95 -20.32
N ALA A 103 -10.99 -12.69 -19.22
CA ALA A 103 -11.21 -13.68 -18.17
C ALA A 103 -11.90 -14.95 -18.69
N HIS A 104 -12.83 -14.82 -19.64
CA HIS A 104 -13.49 -15.96 -20.27
C HIS A 104 -12.59 -16.81 -21.18
N SER A 105 -11.44 -16.30 -21.62
CA SER A 105 -10.48 -17.11 -22.37
C SER A 105 -9.62 -18.01 -21.48
N ILE A 106 -9.69 -17.82 -20.16
CA ILE A 106 -8.97 -18.62 -19.18
C ILE A 106 -9.79 -19.87 -18.87
N SER A 107 -9.19 -21.04 -19.10
CA SER A 107 -9.75 -22.33 -18.69
C SER A 107 -9.99 -22.40 -17.18
N PRO A 108 -10.95 -23.23 -16.70
CA PRO A 108 -11.27 -23.31 -15.27
C PRO A 108 -10.09 -23.66 -14.36
N ASP A 109 -9.12 -24.44 -14.83
CA ASP A 109 -7.92 -24.81 -14.08
C ASP A 109 -6.78 -23.79 -14.19
N GLY A 110 -6.97 -22.72 -14.98
CA GLY A 110 -6.01 -21.65 -15.21
C GLY A 110 -4.79 -22.05 -16.05
N LYS A 111 -4.79 -23.24 -16.67
CA LYS A 111 -3.61 -23.78 -17.40
C LYS A 111 -3.66 -23.56 -18.90
N ALA A 112 -4.82 -23.19 -19.43
CA ALA A 112 -5.00 -22.74 -20.80
C ALA A 112 -5.58 -21.32 -20.84
N ILE A 113 -5.04 -20.47 -21.72
CA ILE A 113 -5.53 -19.13 -22.03
C ILE A 113 -5.63 -19.05 -23.56
N ASP A 114 -6.86 -18.98 -24.07
CA ASP A 114 -7.14 -19.25 -25.49
C ASP A 114 -6.52 -20.59 -25.92
N ASP A 115 -5.71 -20.59 -26.98
CA ASP A 115 -5.02 -21.78 -27.50
C ASP A 115 -3.65 -22.03 -26.83
N THR A 116 -3.28 -21.24 -25.82
CA THR A 116 -1.96 -21.31 -25.17
C THR A 116 -2.02 -22.10 -23.86
N ILE A 117 -1.21 -23.15 -23.76
CA ILE A 117 -1.00 -23.88 -22.49
C ILE A 117 0.14 -23.23 -21.72
N VAL A 118 -0.10 -22.94 -20.44
CA VAL A 118 0.85 -22.25 -19.56
C VAL A 118 1.30 -23.17 -18.43
N GLY A 119 2.61 -23.42 -18.36
CA GLY A 119 3.26 -24.14 -17.28
C GLY A 119 3.68 -23.20 -16.16
N TRP A 120 2.81 -22.97 -15.19
CA TRP A 120 3.10 -22.12 -14.04
C TRP A 120 4.11 -22.75 -13.08
N VAL A 121 4.91 -21.92 -12.42
CA VAL A 121 5.93 -22.36 -11.44
C VAL A 121 5.36 -22.65 -10.04
N GLY A 122 4.05 -22.49 -9.86
CA GLY A 122 3.34 -22.72 -8.60
C GLY A 122 1.82 -22.67 -8.80
N PRO A 123 1.03 -22.83 -7.72
CA PRO A 123 -0.43 -22.75 -7.77
C PRO A 123 -0.87 -21.40 -8.30
N THR A 124 -1.84 -21.40 -9.21
CA THR A 124 -2.33 -20.18 -9.84
C THR A 124 -3.74 -19.84 -9.44
N HIS A 125 -3.97 -18.55 -9.26
CA HIS A 125 -5.25 -18.01 -8.83
C HIS A 125 -5.58 -16.79 -9.68
N PHE A 126 -6.69 -16.86 -10.41
CA PHE A 126 -7.21 -15.75 -11.20
C PHE A 126 -8.43 -15.13 -10.55
N TYR A 127 -8.46 -13.80 -10.50
CA TYR A 127 -9.59 -13.00 -10.03
C TYR A 127 -9.92 -11.94 -11.05
N GLN A 128 -11.20 -11.63 -11.23
CA GLN A 128 -11.64 -10.54 -12.10
C GLN A 128 -12.69 -9.70 -11.38
N ASN A 129 -12.50 -8.39 -11.36
CA ASN A 129 -13.50 -7.45 -10.88
C ASN A 129 -13.35 -6.10 -11.59
N GLY A 130 -14.45 -5.51 -12.03
CA GLY A 130 -14.41 -4.29 -12.83
C GLY A 130 -13.44 -4.42 -14.01
N LYS A 131 -12.52 -3.46 -14.15
CA LYS A 131 -11.55 -3.38 -15.25
C LYS A 131 -10.30 -4.22 -15.04
N ILE A 132 -10.13 -4.90 -13.91
CA ILE A 132 -8.90 -5.61 -13.58
C ILE A 132 -9.08 -7.12 -13.64
N LEU A 133 -8.04 -7.77 -14.16
CA LEU A 133 -7.75 -9.19 -14.02
C LEU A 133 -6.48 -9.30 -13.17
N VAL A 134 -6.53 -10.11 -12.11
CA VAL A 134 -5.41 -10.33 -11.19
C VAL A 134 -4.97 -11.78 -11.26
N LEU A 135 -3.67 -11.99 -11.45
CA LEU A 135 -3.00 -13.29 -11.39
C LEU A 135 -2.10 -13.33 -10.17
N TYR A 136 -2.33 -14.30 -9.28
CA TYR A 136 -1.42 -14.65 -8.21
C TYR A 136 -0.88 -16.07 -8.44
N ILE A 137 0.45 -16.22 -8.37
CA ILE A 137 1.13 -17.51 -8.45
C ILE A 137 1.80 -17.76 -7.09
N GLY A 138 1.17 -18.55 -6.23
CA GLY A 138 1.64 -18.76 -4.87
C GLY A 138 0.56 -19.39 -3.97
N SER A 139 0.80 -19.41 -2.66
CA SER A 139 -0.08 -20.11 -1.70
C SER A 139 -0.24 -19.38 -0.36
N ASP A 140 0.22 -18.11 -0.28
CA ASP A 140 0.06 -17.31 0.93
C ASP A 140 -1.41 -17.08 1.24
N GLN A 141 -1.87 -17.65 2.35
CA GLN A 141 -3.28 -17.63 2.74
C GLN A 141 -3.80 -16.24 3.07
N THR A 142 -2.93 -15.33 3.53
CA THR A 142 -3.33 -13.95 3.79
C THR A 142 -3.65 -13.26 2.48
N VAL A 143 -2.78 -13.40 1.48
CA VAL A 143 -3.00 -12.82 0.15
C VAL A 143 -4.24 -13.43 -0.49
N LEU A 144 -4.39 -14.75 -0.51
CA LEU A 144 -5.55 -15.43 -1.11
C LEU A 144 -6.88 -14.98 -0.49
N LYS A 145 -6.97 -14.95 0.84
CA LYS A 145 -8.17 -14.52 1.55
C LYS A 145 -8.49 -13.06 1.29
N THR A 146 -7.49 -12.19 1.27
CA THR A 146 -7.71 -10.76 1.01
C THR A 146 -8.13 -10.53 -0.44
N LEU A 147 -7.48 -11.16 -1.42
CA LEU A 147 -7.90 -11.05 -2.83
C LEU A 147 -9.33 -11.55 -3.02
N GLY A 148 -9.68 -12.71 -2.43
CA GLY A 148 -11.04 -13.23 -2.47
C GLY A 148 -12.07 -12.30 -1.84
N THR A 149 -11.70 -11.59 -0.77
CA THR A 149 -12.57 -10.61 -0.11
C THR A 149 -12.76 -9.34 -0.95
N LEU A 150 -11.71 -8.85 -1.61
CA LEU A 150 -11.73 -7.57 -2.33
C LEU A 150 -12.24 -7.69 -3.77
N LEU A 151 -11.97 -8.82 -4.43
CA LEU A 151 -12.23 -9.05 -5.85
C LEU A 151 -13.38 -10.05 -6.08
N GLY A 152 -13.82 -10.76 -5.05
CA GLY A 152 -14.80 -11.84 -5.17
C GLY A 152 -14.14 -13.21 -5.37
N PRO A 153 -14.93 -14.24 -5.71
CA PRO A 153 -14.42 -15.61 -5.84
C PRO A 153 -13.36 -15.71 -6.94
N GLN A 154 -12.44 -16.65 -6.76
CA GLN A 154 -11.51 -17.04 -7.81
C GLN A 154 -12.29 -17.55 -9.03
N ILE A 155 -11.91 -17.09 -10.23
CA ILE A 155 -12.58 -17.43 -11.49
C ILE A 155 -11.94 -18.62 -12.21
N ALA A 156 -10.65 -18.86 -11.98
CA ALA A 156 -9.89 -19.95 -12.56
C ALA A 156 -8.64 -20.26 -11.72
N GLY A 157 -8.14 -21.49 -11.81
CA GLY A 157 -6.91 -21.92 -11.16
C GLY A 157 -7.09 -23.04 -10.14
N GLU A 158 -6.14 -23.13 -9.22
CA GLU A 158 -6.12 -24.14 -8.16
C GLU A 158 -6.80 -23.56 -6.89
N PRO A 159 -7.57 -24.37 -6.14
CA PRO A 159 -8.30 -23.91 -4.95
C PRO A 159 -7.42 -23.61 -3.73
#